data_AF-A0A3G3GL55-F1
#
_entry.id   AF-A0A3G3GL55-F1
#
_cell.length_a   1.000
_cell.length_b   1.000
_cell.length_c   1.000
_cell.angle_alpha   90.00
_cell.angle_beta   90.00
_cell.angle_gamma   90.00
#
_symmetry.space_group_name_H-M   'P 1'
#
loop_
_entity.id
_entity.type
_entity.pdbx_description
1 polymer ?
#
loop_
_entity_poly.entity_id
_entity_poly.type
_entity_poly.pdbx_seq_one_letter_code
_entity_poly.pdbx_strand_id
1 'polypeptide(L)'
;MKNYNPIWYKLTKLLKGKRMINTGLTIPYIFGAYKLLGHPFDNIPELLDELRKHPIDKYPIIQKCGTINQHVIAVEEKKIYHKDYLKDVKLRNSNNEIDLIVSSNTDLGKTEETVYKKLTQLYNEPIGVEKFSWNNKEQKWMPFEKEEEDLILSIKK
;
A
#
# COMPACT_ATOMS: atom_id res chain seq x y z
N MET A 1 12.82 16.88 15.11
CA MET A 1 12.35 15.49 15.00
C MET A 1 12.92 14.91 13.71
N LYS A 2 13.65 13.78 13.76
CA LYS A 2 14.10 13.12 12.52
C LYS A 2 12.85 12.64 11.78
N ASN A 3 12.66 13.08 10.53
CA ASN A 3 11.60 12.57 9.65
C ASN A 3 11.81 11.07 9.41
N TYR A 4 11.18 10.23 10.23
CA TYR A 4 11.19 8.79 10.04
C TYR A 4 10.15 8.44 8.99
N ASN A 5 10.58 8.38 7.72
CA ASN A 5 9.71 7.88 6.66
C ASN A 5 9.47 6.37 6.89
N PRO A 6 8.20 5.91 6.90
CA PRO A 6 7.89 4.50 7.07
C PRO A 6 8.42 3.66 5.89
N ILE A 7 8.61 2.35 6.11
CA ILE A 7 9.21 1.42 5.14
C ILE A 7 8.47 1.44 3.81
N TRP A 8 7.14 1.35 3.84
CA TRP A 8 6.31 1.36 2.63
C TRP A 8 6.51 2.64 1.79
N TYR A 9 6.72 3.79 2.44
CA TYR A 9 6.95 5.07 1.76
C TYR A 9 8.35 5.13 1.15
N LYS A 10 9.38 4.63 1.87
CA LYS A 10 10.74 4.49 1.35
C LYS A 10 10.78 3.59 0.12
N LEU A 11 10.12 2.42 0.18
CA LEU A 11 10.00 1.49 -0.95
C LEU A 11 9.30 2.12 -2.15
N THR A 12 8.19 2.81 -1.92
CA THR A 12 7.46 3.50 -2.98
C THR A 12 8.36 4.53 -3.70
N LYS A 13 9.12 5.33 -2.93
CA LYS A 13 10.08 6.29 -3.50
C LYS A 13 11.19 5.61 -4.31
N LEU A 14 11.78 4.53 -3.77
CA LEU A 14 12.84 3.78 -4.44
C LEU A 14 12.36 3.20 -5.78
N LEU A 15 11.22 2.51 -5.77
CA LEU A 15 10.65 1.86 -6.94
C LEU A 15 10.18 2.85 -8.01
N LYS A 16 9.61 3.99 -7.60
CA LYS A 16 9.32 5.11 -8.54
C LYS A 16 10.60 5.70 -9.12
N GLY A 17 11.63 5.92 -8.31
CA GLY A 17 12.93 6.45 -8.76
C GLY A 17 13.62 5.56 -9.79
N LYS A 18 13.45 4.24 -9.67
CA LYS A 18 13.92 3.24 -10.63
C LYS A 18 12.97 2.98 -11.81
N ARG A 19 11.84 3.69 -11.88
CA ARG A 19 10.80 3.54 -12.91
C ARG A 19 10.19 2.13 -12.99
N MET A 20 10.22 1.38 -11.90
CA MET A 20 9.62 0.04 -11.82
C MET A 20 8.11 0.13 -11.58
N ILE A 21 7.66 1.20 -10.93
CA ILE A 21 6.24 1.53 -10.74
C ILE A 21 6.01 3.01 -11.06
N ASN A 22 4.79 3.33 -11.50
CA ASN A 22 4.37 4.73 -11.68
C ASN A 22 3.35 5.15 -10.60
N THR A 23 2.50 4.22 -10.17
CA THR A 23 1.36 4.51 -9.29
C THR A 23 1.68 4.29 -7.82
N GLY A 24 1.85 3.02 -7.42
CA GLY A 24 1.97 2.60 -6.03
C GLY A 24 2.28 1.12 -5.93
N LEU A 25 2.39 0.63 -4.69
CA LEU A 25 2.71 -0.77 -4.37
C LEU A 25 1.46 -1.57 -4.05
N THR A 26 1.38 -2.82 -4.47
CA THR A 26 0.26 -3.69 -4.10
C THR A 26 0.32 -4.08 -2.61
N ILE A 27 -0.83 -4.41 -2.03
CA ILE A 27 -0.92 -4.84 -0.62
C ILE A 27 -0.02 -6.06 -0.34
N PRO A 28 -0.06 -7.17 -1.12
CA PRO A 28 0.83 -8.30 -0.90
C PRO A 28 2.32 -7.93 -0.98
N TYR A 29 2.70 -7.03 -1.90
CA TYR A 29 4.09 -6.60 -2.03
C TYR A 29 4.59 -5.90 -0.78
N ILE A 30 3.81 -4.97 -0.22
CA ILE A 30 4.18 -4.27 1.02
C ILE A 30 4.26 -5.27 2.18
N PHE A 31 3.27 -6.17 2.28
CA PHE A 31 3.23 -7.21 3.32
C PHE A 31 4.49 -8.08 3.30
N GLY A 32 4.82 -8.63 2.12
CA GLY A 32 6.01 -9.44 1.92
C GLY A 32 7.30 -8.68 2.18
N ALA A 33 7.37 -7.40 1.78
CA ALA A 33 8.55 -6.59 2.00
C ALA A 33 8.83 -6.37 3.50
N TYR A 34 7.79 -6.10 4.29
CA TYR A 34 7.90 -6.00 5.74
C TYR A 34 8.37 -7.31 6.38
N LYS A 35 7.82 -8.44 5.94
CA LYS A 35 8.28 -9.78 6.35
C LYS A 35 9.76 -9.99 6.05
N LEU A 36 10.21 -9.73 4.82
CA LEU A 36 11.61 -9.87 4.40
C LEU A 36 12.56 -8.94 5.18
N LEU A 37 12.07 -7.78 5.59
CA LEU A 37 12.83 -6.83 6.39
C LEU A 37 12.92 -7.21 7.88
N GLY A 38 12.18 -8.22 8.34
CA GLY A 38 12.16 -8.66 9.74
C GLY A 38 11.12 -7.94 10.60
N HIS A 39 10.09 -7.37 9.95
CA HIS A 39 8.97 -6.69 10.59
C HIS A 39 7.64 -7.29 10.10
N PRO A 40 7.41 -8.61 10.24
CA PRO A 40 6.21 -9.26 9.73
C PRO A 40 4.93 -8.70 10.39
N PHE A 41 3.84 -8.73 9.64
CA PHE A 41 2.48 -8.55 10.15
C PHE A 41 1.80 -9.91 10.24
N ASP A 42 0.86 -10.05 11.16
CA ASP A 42 0.06 -11.28 11.26
C ASP A 42 -1.09 -11.27 10.26
N ASN A 43 -1.58 -10.09 9.86
CA ASN A 43 -2.75 -9.93 9.01
C ASN A 43 -2.79 -8.57 8.26
N ILE A 44 -3.67 -8.46 7.27
CA ILE A 44 -3.82 -7.24 6.46
C ILE A 44 -4.26 -6.02 7.29
N PRO A 45 -5.21 -6.14 8.25
CA PRO A 45 -5.55 -5.03 9.16
C PRO A 45 -4.33 -4.39 9.82
N GLU A 46 -3.38 -5.17 10.35
CA GLU A 46 -2.16 -4.63 10.96
C GLU A 46 -1.29 -3.82 9.99
N LEU A 47 -1.17 -4.29 8.75
CA LEU A 47 -0.50 -3.52 7.70
C LEU A 47 -1.24 -2.21 7.43
N LEU A 48 -2.57 -2.21 7.39
CA LEU A 48 -3.36 -1.00 7.16
C LEU A 48 -3.24 0.00 8.32
N ASP A 49 -3.14 -0.49 9.55
CA ASP A 49 -2.86 0.35 10.73
C ASP A 49 -1.45 0.96 10.65
N GLU A 50 -0.44 0.20 10.21
CA GLU A 50 0.91 0.72 9.97
C GLU A 50 0.92 1.86 8.93
N LEU A 51 0.14 1.73 7.85
CA LEU A 51 0.03 2.79 6.83
C LEU A 51 -0.49 4.11 7.42
N ARG A 52 -1.36 4.04 8.43
CA ARG A 52 -2.03 5.17 9.07
C ARG A 52 -1.24 5.76 10.23
N LYS A 53 -0.45 4.93 10.92
CA LYS A 53 0.30 5.29 12.14
C LYS A 53 1.35 6.37 11.91
N HIS A 54 1.96 6.39 10.73
CA HIS A 54 3.11 7.25 10.45
C HIS A 54 2.72 8.41 9.54
N PRO A 55 2.47 9.62 10.10
CA PRO A 55 2.13 10.77 9.29
C PRO A 55 3.31 11.12 8.37
N ILE A 56 3.01 11.25 7.09
CA ILE A 56 3.94 11.73 6.07
C ILE A 56 3.49 13.09 5.54
N ASP A 57 4.34 13.73 4.73
CA ASP A 57 4.07 14.99 4.04
C ASP A 57 3.01 14.87 2.92
N LYS A 58 2.48 13.66 2.71
CA LYS A 58 1.56 13.25 1.65
C LYS A 58 0.38 12.45 2.22
N TYR A 59 -0.56 12.03 1.40
CA TYR A 59 -1.58 11.04 1.80
C TYR A 59 -1.26 9.67 1.18
N PRO A 60 -1.30 8.59 1.98
CA PRO A 60 -1.43 7.25 1.43
C PRO A 60 -2.84 7.07 0.84
N ILE A 61 -2.91 6.43 -0.32
CA ILE A 61 -4.15 6.26 -1.06
C ILE A 61 -4.29 4.84 -1.55
N ILE A 62 -5.35 4.16 -1.12
CA ILE A 62 -5.75 2.89 -1.71
C ILE A 62 -6.52 3.21 -3.00
N GLN A 63 -6.01 2.77 -4.14
CA GLN A 63 -6.69 2.94 -5.43
C GLN A 63 -6.52 1.71 -6.31
N LYS A 64 -7.42 1.54 -7.28
CA LYS A 64 -7.28 0.49 -8.29
C LYS A 64 -6.35 0.97 -9.41
N CYS A 65 -5.28 0.23 -9.66
CA CYS A 65 -4.35 0.51 -10.76
C CYS A 65 -4.88 -0.14 -12.05
N GLY A 66 -5.26 0.67 -13.04
CA GLY A 66 -5.85 0.18 -14.29
C GLY A 66 -4.92 -0.69 -15.13
N THR A 67 -3.59 -0.51 -15.03
CA THR A 67 -2.63 -1.29 -15.82
C THR A 67 -2.50 -2.74 -15.35
N ILE A 68 -2.54 -2.96 -14.04
CA ILE A 68 -2.37 -4.29 -13.45
C ILE A 68 -3.67 -4.86 -12.87
N ASN A 69 -4.75 -4.08 -12.91
CA ASN A 69 -6.06 -4.39 -12.34
C ASN A 69 -6.06 -4.76 -10.83
N GLN A 70 -5.02 -4.37 -10.10
CA GLN A 70 -4.88 -4.61 -8.66
C GLN A 70 -5.02 -3.33 -7.83
N HIS A 71 -5.34 -3.48 -6.54
CA HIS A 71 -5.28 -2.37 -5.59
C HIS A 71 -3.83 -2.07 -5.22
N VAL A 72 -3.51 -0.78 -5.17
CA VAL A 72 -2.19 -0.28 -4.79
C VAL A 72 -2.31 0.82 -3.74
N ILE A 73 -1.29 0.92 -2.89
CA ILE A 73 -1.03 2.08 -2.04
C ILE A 73 -0.20 3.06 -2.85
N ALA A 74 -0.85 4.11 -3.32
CA ALA A 74 -0.22 5.28 -3.91
C ALA A 74 0.10 6.33 -2.85
N VAL A 75 0.91 7.31 -3.24
CA VAL A 75 1.27 8.45 -2.39
C VAL A 75 1.07 9.72 -3.19
N GLU A 76 0.17 10.57 -2.72
CA GLU A 76 -0.24 11.79 -3.42
C GLU A 76 -0.12 13.02 -2.53
N GLU A 77 0.08 14.17 -3.16
CA GLU A 77 0.19 15.45 -2.48
C GLU A 77 -1.11 15.83 -1.75
N LYS A 78 -1.01 16.26 -0.48
CA LYS A 78 -2.18 16.57 0.36
C LYS A 78 -3.12 17.60 -0.28
N LYS A 79 -2.56 18.59 -0.97
CA LYS A 79 -3.28 19.66 -1.69
C LYS A 79 -4.31 19.16 -2.71
N ILE A 80 -4.17 17.93 -3.21
CA ILE A 80 -5.07 17.36 -4.22
C ILE A 80 -6.41 16.93 -3.58
N TYR A 81 -6.40 16.51 -2.31
CA TYR A 81 -7.53 15.85 -1.64
C TYR A 81 -8.37 16.74 -0.71
N HIS A 82 -8.06 18.04 -0.68
CA HIS A 82 -8.91 19.06 -0.06
C HIS A 82 -10.11 19.47 -0.92
N LYS A 83 -10.31 18.84 -2.09
CA LYS A 83 -11.39 19.19 -3.01
C LYS A 83 -12.62 18.31 -2.77
N ASP A 84 -13.76 18.96 -2.54
CA ASP A 84 -15.02 18.31 -2.07
C ASP A 84 -15.75 17.47 -3.12
N TYR A 85 -15.36 17.55 -4.40
CA TYR A 85 -15.99 16.76 -5.47
C TYR A 85 -15.49 15.32 -5.57
N LEU A 86 -14.44 14.97 -4.82
CA LEU A 86 -13.91 13.61 -4.80
C LEU A 86 -14.84 12.73 -3.97
N LYS A 87 -15.48 11.75 -4.62
CA LYS A 87 -16.31 10.71 -3.96
C LYS A 87 -15.49 9.70 -3.15
N ASP A 88 -14.26 10.07 -2.82
CA ASP A 88 -13.29 9.23 -2.14
C ASP A 88 -13.63 9.15 -0.65
N VAL A 89 -13.38 7.99 -0.07
CA VAL A 89 -13.61 7.76 1.35
C VAL A 89 -12.38 8.26 2.12
N LYS A 90 -12.61 9.17 3.05
CA LYS A 90 -11.56 9.75 3.91
C LYS A 90 -11.63 9.06 5.26
N LEU A 91 -10.69 8.16 5.52
CA LEU A 91 -10.50 7.61 6.86
C LEU A 91 -9.76 8.64 7.72
N ARG A 92 -10.10 8.68 9.00
CA ARG A 92 -9.60 9.70 9.92
C ARG A 92 -9.05 9.04 11.17
N ASN A 93 -8.02 9.67 11.73
CA ASN A 93 -7.45 9.28 13.02
C ASN A 93 -8.30 9.81 14.20
N SER A 94 -7.88 9.51 15.43
CA SER A 94 -8.54 9.98 16.66
C SER A 94 -8.57 11.51 16.83
N ASN A 95 -7.67 12.23 16.14
CA ASN A 95 -7.64 13.70 16.10
C ASN A 95 -8.54 14.28 14.99
N ASN A 96 -9.34 13.44 14.31
CA ASN A 96 -10.19 13.80 13.18
C ASN A 96 -9.42 14.32 11.94
N GLU A 97 -8.12 14.01 11.83
CA GLU A 97 -7.31 14.32 10.65
C GLU A 97 -7.37 13.16 9.65
N ILE A 98 -7.29 13.47 8.35
CA ILE A 98 -7.26 12.44 7.30
C ILE A 98 -5.91 11.72 7.36
N ASP A 99 -5.93 10.40 7.53
CA ASP A 99 -4.72 9.57 7.60
C ASP A 99 -4.61 8.57 6.43
N LEU A 100 -5.73 8.20 5.81
CA LEU A 100 -5.79 7.30 4.66
C LEU A 100 -6.98 7.65 3.77
N ILE A 101 -6.76 7.61 2.46
CA ILE A 101 -7.79 7.86 1.46
C ILE A 101 -8.06 6.58 0.69
N VAL A 102 -9.33 6.26 0.47
CA VAL A 102 -9.74 5.17 -0.43
C VAL A 102 -10.40 5.80 -1.64
N SER A 103 -9.77 5.63 -2.79
CA SER A 103 -10.23 6.19 -4.05
C SER A 103 -11.58 5.60 -4.46
N SER A 104 -12.43 6.46 -5.03
CA SER A 104 -13.73 6.13 -5.60
C SER A 104 -13.66 5.16 -6.78
N ASN A 105 -12.48 4.96 -7.37
CA ASN A 105 -12.26 3.94 -8.42
C ASN A 105 -12.08 2.50 -7.88
N THR A 106 -12.24 2.32 -6.57
CA THR A 106 -12.22 1.02 -5.91
C THR A 106 -13.63 0.55 -5.58
N ASP A 107 -13.79 -0.76 -5.38
CA ASP A 107 -15.02 -1.34 -4.86
C ASP A 107 -14.80 -1.86 -3.43
N LEU A 108 -14.11 -1.08 -2.59
CA LEU A 108 -13.71 -1.49 -1.25
C LEU A 108 -14.73 -1.10 -0.15
N GLY A 109 -15.77 -0.35 -0.51
CA GLY A 109 -16.80 0.12 0.42
C GLY A 109 -16.52 1.51 0.99
N LYS A 110 -17.37 1.95 1.93
CA LYS A 110 -17.39 3.33 2.46
C LYS A 110 -16.97 3.49 3.92
N THR A 111 -16.72 2.37 4.61
CA THR A 111 -16.31 2.35 6.01
C THR A 111 -14.97 1.63 6.13
N GLU A 112 -14.21 1.99 7.17
CA GLU A 112 -12.95 1.34 7.53
C GLU A 112 -13.11 -0.18 7.61
N GLU A 113 -14.11 -0.65 8.36
CA GLU A 113 -14.42 -2.08 8.51
C GLU A 113 -14.64 -2.77 7.15
N THR A 114 -15.42 -2.16 6.26
CA THR A 114 -15.71 -2.75 4.94
C THR A 114 -14.45 -2.83 4.09
N VAL A 115 -13.62 -1.77 4.13
CA VAL A 115 -12.35 -1.70 3.39
C VAL A 115 -11.40 -2.80 3.87
N TYR A 116 -11.25 -2.94 5.19
CA TYR A 116 -10.33 -3.91 5.81
C TYR A 116 -10.79 -5.34 5.48
N LYS A 117 -12.09 -5.61 5.61
CA LYS A 117 -12.69 -6.89 5.26
C LYS A 117 -12.48 -7.25 3.79
N LYS A 118 -12.78 -6.34 2.85
CA LYS A 118 -12.64 -6.62 1.41
C LYS A 118 -11.18 -6.80 1.01
N LEU A 119 -10.25 -5.97 1.50
CA LEU A 119 -8.83 -6.16 1.24
C LEU A 119 -8.32 -7.50 1.80
N THR A 120 -8.78 -7.88 2.99
CA THR A 120 -8.47 -9.18 3.58
C THR A 120 -8.95 -10.31 2.68
N GLN A 121 -10.21 -10.29 2.25
CA GLN A 121 -10.77 -11.31 1.35
C GLN A 121 -10.00 -11.41 0.02
N LEU A 122 -9.55 -10.28 -0.53
CA LEU A 122 -8.83 -10.25 -1.80
C LEU A 122 -7.39 -10.79 -1.71
N TYR A 123 -6.71 -10.56 -0.58
CA TYR A 123 -5.25 -10.75 -0.50
C TYR A 123 -4.80 -11.75 0.55
N ASN A 124 -5.70 -12.32 1.35
CA ASN A 124 -5.34 -13.34 2.35
C ASN A 124 -4.74 -14.60 1.72
N GLU A 125 -5.29 -15.08 0.60
CA GLU A 125 -4.78 -16.26 -0.10
C GLU A 125 -3.35 -16.07 -0.63
N PRO A 126 -3.04 -15.06 -1.47
CA PRO A 126 -1.68 -14.89 -1.98
C PRO A 126 -0.67 -14.62 -0.86
N ILE A 127 -1.04 -13.90 0.20
CA ILE A 127 -0.18 -13.69 1.36
C ILE A 127 0.09 -15.01 2.11
N GLY A 128 -0.95 -15.82 2.34
CA GLY A 128 -0.85 -17.08 3.05
C GLY A 128 0.03 -18.12 2.36
N VAL A 129 0.16 -18.06 1.03
CA VAL A 129 1.05 -18.92 0.23
C VAL A 129 2.35 -18.22 -0.20
N GLU A 130 2.71 -17.11 0.45
CA GLU A 130 3.95 -16.34 0.24
C GLU A 130 4.17 -15.83 -1.19
N LYS A 131 3.08 -15.48 -1.89
CA LYS A 131 3.10 -14.90 -3.23
C LYS A 131 2.82 -13.40 -3.16
N PHE A 132 3.88 -12.62 -3.05
CA PHE A 132 3.82 -11.19 -2.77
C PHE A 132 3.96 -10.29 -4.02
N SER A 133 4.48 -10.80 -5.13
CA SER A 133 4.67 -10.04 -6.37
C SER A 133 3.60 -10.34 -7.40
N TRP A 134 3.11 -9.31 -8.10
CA TRP A 134 2.13 -9.47 -9.17
C TRP A 134 2.81 -9.53 -10.52
N ASN A 135 2.73 -10.68 -11.19
CA ASN A 135 3.19 -10.82 -12.57
C ASN A 135 2.06 -10.37 -13.52
N ASN A 136 2.24 -9.21 -14.16
CA ASN A 136 1.22 -8.67 -15.06
C ASN A 136 1.06 -9.44 -16.38
N LYS A 137 2.09 -10.14 -16.84
CA LYS A 137 2.00 -10.93 -18.08
C LYS A 137 1.16 -12.18 -17.86
N GLU A 138 1.37 -12.84 -16.73
CA GLU A 138 0.71 -14.10 -16.38
C GLU A 138 -0.55 -13.91 -15.53
N GLN A 139 -0.84 -12.67 -15.12
CA GLN A 139 -1.98 -12.29 -14.29
C GLN A 139 -2.09 -13.16 -13.03
N LYS A 140 -0.95 -13.37 -12.35
CA LYS A 140 -0.88 -14.21 -11.16
C LYS A 140 0.07 -13.65 -10.11
N TRP A 141 -0.21 -13.99 -8.86
CA TRP A 141 0.71 -13.77 -7.75
C TRP A 141 1.87 -14.77 -7.80
N MET A 142 3.07 -14.29 -7.52
CA MET A 142 4.31 -15.06 -7.48
C MET A 142 5.11 -14.69 -6.21
N PRO A 143 6.01 -15.57 -5.74
CA PRO A 143 7.03 -15.18 -4.78
C PRO A 143 7.87 -14.00 -5.33
N PHE A 144 8.58 -13.30 -4.45
CA PHE A 144 9.53 -12.30 -4.93
C PHE A 144 10.61 -12.95 -5.78
N GLU A 145 10.98 -12.26 -6.86
CA GLU A 145 12.20 -12.56 -7.59
C GLU A 145 13.43 -12.05 -6.81
N LYS A 146 14.61 -12.60 -7.11
CA LYS A 146 15.83 -12.27 -6.35
C LYS A 146 16.16 -10.78 -6.43
N GLU A 147 15.91 -10.18 -7.59
CA GLU A 147 16.07 -8.77 -7.87
C GLU A 147 15.13 -7.90 -7.02
N GLU A 148 13.89 -8.36 -6.77
CA GLU A 148 12.94 -7.69 -5.90
C GLU A 148 13.38 -7.76 -4.44
N GLU A 149 13.83 -8.94 -3.98
CA GLU A 149 14.35 -9.12 -2.62
C GLU A 149 15.55 -8.21 -2.35
N ASP A 150 16.54 -8.21 -3.26
CA ASP A 150 17.75 -7.41 -3.12
C ASP A 150 17.44 -5.91 -3.12
N LEU A 151 16.45 -5.50 -3.91
CA LEU A 151 15.95 -4.13 -3.91
C LEU A 151 15.28 -3.78 -2.57
N ILE A 152 14.40 -4.63 -2.06
CA ILE A 152 13.71 -4.43 -0.78
C ILE A 152 14.74 -4.31 0.35
N LEU A 153 15.70 -5.23 0.40
CA LEU A 153 16.75 -5.25 1.42
C LEU A 153 17.68 -4.03 1.35
N SER A 154 17.80 -3.38 0.20
CA SER A 154 18.65 -2.20 0.03
C SER A 154 18.22 -0.99 0.88
N ILE A 155 16.96 -0.91 1.33
CA ILE A 155 16.47 0.20 2.16
C ILE A 155 16.92 0.12 3.62
N LYS A 156 17.51 -1.02 4.05
CA LYS A 156 18.13 -1.18 5.37
C LYS A 156 19.44 -0.40 5.50
N LYS A 157 20.08 -0.09 4.36
CA LYS A 157 21.35 0.62 4.27
C LYS A 157 21.14 2.13 4.40
#